data_AF-A0A8D8H0F4-F1
#
_entry.id   AF-A0A8D8H0F4-F1
#
_cell.length_a   1.000
_cell.length_b   1.000
_cell.length_c   1.000
_cell.angle_alpha   90.00
_cell.angle_beta   90.00
_cell.angle_gamma   90.00
#
_symmetry.space_group_name_H-M   'P 1'
#
loop_
_entity.id
_entity.type
_entity.pdbx_description
1 polymer ?
#
loop_
_entity_poly.entity_id
_entity_poly.type
_entity_poly.pdbx_seq_one_letter_code
_entity_poly.pdbx_strand_id
1 'polypeptide(L)'
;MVSGCIFWSFFLTRLLSAFFVHITDCDETYNYWEPVHYLLYGKGFQTWEYSPHFGLRSYLYLLLHAVPAWIIKEITGFNATSLFYCIRVMLAAVCAVAETAMYRSIEIWYEARVARMWLIFQLFSPGMFISSAAFLPREL
;
A
#
# COMPACT_ATOMS: atom_id res chain seq x y z
N MET A 1 -17.31 -4.40 19.39
CA MET A 1 -16.28 -3.57 20.04
C MET A 1 -14.86 -4.11 19.82
N VAL A 2 -14.60 -5.40 20.08
CA VAL A 2 -13.27 -6.03 19.93
C VAL A 2 -12.67 -5.90 18.52
N SER A 3 -13.45 -6.07 17.45
CA SER A 3 -12.92 -5.95 16.08
C SER A 3 -12.42 -4.54 15.73
N GLY A 4 -12.96 -3.50 16.38
CA GLY A 4 -12.50 -2.13 16.14
C GLY A 4 -11.10 -1.91 16.69
N CYS A 5 -10.82 -2.41 17.90
CA CYS A 5 -9.50 -2.36 18.51
C CYS A 5 -8.45 -3.07 17.64
N ILE A 6 -8.79 -4.24 17.09
CA ILE A 6 -7.89 -5.03 16.24
C ILE A 6 -7.55 -4.28 14.94
N PHE A 7 -8.57 -3.70 14.29
CA PHE A 7 -8.36 -2.88 13.11
C PHE A 7 -7.42 -1.71 13.40
N TRP A 8 -7.66 -0.97 14.49
CA TRP A 8 -6.79 0.14 14.88
C TRP A 8 -5.37 -0.31 15.22
N SER A 9 -5.19 -1.48 15.85
CA SER A 9 -3.86 -2.03 16.08
C SER A 9 -3.09 -2.28 14.78
N PHE A 10 -3.70 -2.97 13.80
CA PHE A 10 -3.07 -3.16 12.50
C PHE A 10 -2.84 -1.84 11.78
N PHE A 11 -3.86 -0.98 11.72
CA PHE A 11 -3.78 0.29 11.01
C PHE A 11 -2.67 1.18 11.56
N LEU A 12 -2.52 1.32 12.88
CA LEU A 12 -1.44 2.12 13.47
C LEU A 12 -0.07 1.53 13.13
N THR A 13 0.10 0.20 13.23
CA THR A 13 1.36 -0.46 12.86
C THR A 13 1.70 -0.22 11.38
N ARG A 14 0.72 -0.31 10.47
CA ARG A 14 0.97 -0.10 9.03
C ARG A 14 1.10 1.37 8.65
N LEU A 15 0.47 2.25 9.40
CA LEU A 15 0.69 3.69 9.29
C LEU A 15 2.13 4.05 9.65
N LEU A 16 2.68 3.47 10.73
CA LEU A 16 4.11 3.64 11.06
C LEU A 16 5.01 3.13 9.93
N SER A 17 4.67 2.00 9.30
CA SER A 17 5.43 1.53 8.14
C SER A 17 5.43 2.54 6.99
N ALA A 18 4.27 3.12 6.66
CA ALA A 18 4.15 4.07 5.56
C ALA A 18 5.08 5.29 5.68
N PHE A 19 5.35 5.76 6.91
CA PHE A 19 6.21 6.92 7.16
C PHE A 19 7.66 6.58 7.50
N PHE A 20 7.92 5.50 8.24
CA PHE A 20 9.26 5.21 8.78
C PHE A 20 10.05 4.19 7.96
N VAL A 21 9.40 3.36 7.13
CA VAL A 21 10.12 2.41 6.28
C VAL A 21 10.73 3.17 5.11
N HIS A 22 12.05 3.09 5.00
CA HIS A 22 12.77 3.58 3.83
C HIS A 22 12.34 2.80 2.58
N ILE A 23 12.38 3.46 1.42
CA ILE A 23 12.10 2.81 0.15
C ILE A 23 13.21 1.79 -0.10
N THR A 24 12.88 0.50 -0.01
CA THR A 24 13.84 -0.59 -0.12
C THR A 24 14.17 -0.95 -1.56
N ASP A 25 13.24 -0.69 -2.48
CA ASP A 25 13.30 -1.12 -3.87
C ASP A 25 13.30 0.07 -4.82
N CYS A 26 14.19 0.07 -5.81
CA CYS A 26 14.25 1.11 -6.83
C CYS A 26 13.04 1.05 -7.77
N ASP A 27 12.42 -0.12 -7.95
CA ASP A 27 11.25 -0.28 -8.78
C ASP A 27 10.05 0.52 -8.25
N GLU A 28 9.87 0.59 -6.92
CA GLU A 28 8.82 1.40 -6.30
C GLU A 28 8.89 2.86 -6.76
N THR A 29 10.10 3.41 -6.87
CA THR A 29 10.30 4.80 -7.27
C THR A 29 10.22 4.96 -8.78
N TYR A 30 11.07 4.25 -9.52
CA TYR A 30 11.24 4.52 -10.95
C TYR A 30 10.19 3.83 -11.82
N ASN A 31 9.70 2.67 -11.42
CA ASN A 31 8.77 1.87 -12.21
C ASN A 31 7.31 2.07 -11.79
N TYR A 32 7.02 2.59 -10.60
CA TYR A 32 5.64 2.84 -10.15
C TYR A 32 5.37 4.31 -9.85
N TRP A 33 6.12 4.92 -8.94
CA TRP A 33 5.87 6.30 -8.54
C TRP A 33 6.12 7.32 -9.67
N GLU A 34 7.24 7.25 -10.37
CA GLU A 34 7.56 8.16 -11.48
C GLU A 34 6.55 8.10 -12.63
N PRO A 35 6.10 6.92 -13.11
CA PRO A 35 5.03 6.85 -14.10
C PRO A 35 3.68 7.38 -13.60
N VAL A 36 3.32 7.17 -12.32
CA VAL A 36 2.12 7.81 -11.74
C VAL A 36 2.29 9.33 -11.72
N HIS A 37 3.45 9.83 -11.33
CA HIS A 37 3.75 11.26 -11.34
C HIS A 37 3.66 11.84 -12.76
N TYR A 38 4.17 11.13 -13.76
CA TYR A 38 4.02 11.47 -15.18
C TYR A 38 2.56 11.57 -15.60
N LEU A 39 1.71 10.62 -15.21
CA LEU A 39 0.27 10.65 -15.49
C LEU A 39 -0.46 11.82 -14.80
N LEU A 40 -0.03 12.19 -13.58
CA LEU A 40 -0.70 13.22 -12.77
C LEU A 40 -0.27 14.65 -13.08
N TYR A 41 0.97 14.86 -13.50
CA TYR A 41 1.57 16.17 -13.69
C TYR A 41 2.06 16.41 -15.13
N GLY A 42 2.04 15.40 -16.00
CA GLY A 42 2.58 15.48 -17.36
C GLY A 42 4.10 15.63 -17.41
N LYS A 43 4.79 15.36 -16.29
CA LYS A 43 6.24 15.50 -16.11
C LYS A 43 6.76 14.34 -15.27
N GLY A 44 7.95 13.83 -15.56
CA GLY A 44 8.54 12.69 -14.86
C GLY A 44 9.04 11.64 -15.85
N PHE A 45 9.58 10.54 -15.32
CA PHE A 45 10.09 9.45 -16.14
C PHE A 45 8.98 8.46 -16.49
N GLN A 46 8.79 8.22 -17.80
CA GLN A 46 8.07 7.06 -18.29
C GLN A 46 9.08 5.94 -18.55
N THR A 47 8.91 4.78 -17.91
CA THR A 47 9.79 3.64 -18.15
C THR A 47 9.43 2.95 -19.46
N TRP A 48 10.44 2.36 -20.10
CA TRP A 48 10.29 1.66 -21.38
C TRP A 48 9.30 0.50 -21.29
N GLU A 49 9.13 -0.09 -20.10
CA GLU A 49 8.17 -1.15 -19.79
C GLU A 49 6.71 -0.74 -20.02
N TYR A 50 6.39 0.54 -19.77
CA TYR A 50 5.06 1.12 -20.04
C TYR A 50 4.98 1.80 -21.40
N SER A 51 6.10 1.92 -22.14
CA SER A 51 6.05 2.54 -23.46
C SER A 51 5.16 1.70 -24.41
N PRO A 52 4.39 2.33 -25.30
CA PRO A 52 3.57 1.62 -26.28
C PRO A 52 4.38 0.79 -27.28
N HIS A 53 5.70 1.02 -27.34
CA HIS A 53 6.60 0.27 -28.21
C HIS A 53 6.92 -1.13 -27.67
N PHE A 54 7.10 -1.29 -26.35
CA PHE A 54 7.44 -2.57 -25.72
C PHE A 54 6.27 -3.20 -24.96
N GLY A 55 5.44 -2.40 -24.29
CA GLY A 55 4.18 -2.86 -23.67
C GLY A 55 4.31 -4.00 -22.66
N LEU A 56 5.38 -4.04 -21.87
CA LEU A 56 5.69 -5.15 -20.95
C LEU A 56 4.85 -5.12 -19.67
N ARG A 57 4.43 -3.94 -19.20
CA ARG A 57 3.59 -3.78 -18.00
C ARG A 57 2.28 -3.05 -18.32
N SER A 58 1.19 -3.48 -17.68
CA SER A 58 -0.13 -2.88 -17.85
C SER A 58 -0.28 -1.60 -17.02
N TYR A 59 -0.91 -0.57 -17.61
CA TYR A 59 -1.24 0.66 -16.89
C TYR A 59 -2.34 0.51 -15.83
N LEU A 60 -2.98 -0.65 -15.73
CA LEU A 60 -4.10 -0.90 -14.81
C LEU A 60 -3.70 -0.61 -13.36
N TYR A 61 -2.55 -1.15 -12.93
CA TYR A 61 -2.08 -0.98 -11.55
C TYR A 61 -1.74 0.49 -11.25
N LEU A 62 -1.10 1.19 -12.19
CA LEU A 62 -0.83 2.62 -12.10
C LEU A 62 -2.12 3.41 -11.97
N LEU A 63 -3.11 3.16 -12.84
CA LEU A 63 -4.38 3.87 -12.86
C LEU A 63 -5.20 3.64 -11.57
N LEU A 64 -5.15 2.43 -11.01
CA LEU A 64 -5.81 2.11 -9.74
C LEU A 64 -5.39 3.06 -8.62
N HIS A 65 -4.14 3.52 -8.62
CA HIS A 65 -3.60 4.43 -7.61
C HIS A 65 -3.58 5.89 -8.10
N ALA A 66 -3.40 6.12 -9.39
CA ALA A 66 -3.37 7.44 -10.00
C ALA A 66 -4.75 8.12 -9.94
N VAL A 67 -5.86 7.39 -10.10
CA VAL A 67 -7.20 7.99 -10.03
C VAL A 67 -7.52 8.53 -8.63
N PRO A 68 -7.38 7.77 -7.53
CA PRO A 68 -7.52 8.30 -6.19
C PRO A 68 -6.53 9.44 -5.90
N ALA A 69 -5.28 9.30 -6.34
CA ALA A 69 -4.26 10.32 -6.16
C ALA A 69 -4.61 11.63 -6.90
N TRP A 70 -5.18 11.55 -8.10
CA TRP A 70 -5.67 12.70 -8.85
C TRP A 70 -6.81 13.41 -8.09
N ILE A 71 -7.79 12.66 -7.60
CA ILE A 71 -8.91 13.22 -6.81
C ILE A 71 -8.37 13.93 -5.57
N ILE A 72 -7.44 13.31 -4.83
CA ILE A 72 -6.82 13.91 -3.64
C ILE A 72 -6.08 15.18 -4.02
N LYS A 73 -5.27 15.15 -5.08
CA LYS A 73 -4.53 16.31 -5.57
C LYS A 73 -5.44 17.49 -5.90
N GLU A 74 -6.55 17.27 -6.60
CA GLU A 74 -7.49 18.34 -6.95
C GLU A 74 -8.23 18.91 -5.73
N ILE A 75 -8.49 18.09 -4.70
CA ILE A 75 -9.17 18.54 -3.47
C ILE A 75 -8.22 19.28 -2.53
N THR A 76 -7.00 18.78 -2.34
CA THR A 76 -6.10 19.26 -1.28
C THR A 76 -4.94 20.13 -1.78
N GLY A 77 -4.64 20.13 -3.08
CA GLY A 77 -3.50 20.85 -3.64
C GLY A 77 -2.14 20.33 -3.16
N PHE A 78 -2.05 19.06 -2.78
CA PHE A 78 -0.83 18.48 -2.22
C PHE A 78 0.36 18.44 -3.19
N ASN A 79 1.56 18.60 -2.62
CA ASN A 79 2.82 18.39 -3.31
C ASN A 79 3.00 16.92 -3.70
N ALA A 80 3.83 16.65 -4.71
CA ALA A 80 4.12 15.31 -5.20
C ALA A 80 4.54 14.35 -4.06
N THR A 81 5.45 14.77 -3.18
CA THR A 81 5.90 13.96 -2.05
C THR A 81 4.77 13.63 -1.07
N SER A 82 3.89 14.60 -0.77
CA SER A 82 2.75 14.37 0.11
C SER A 82 1.79 13.36 -0.50
N LEU A 83 1.59 13.43 -1.81
CA LEU A 83 0.73 12.50 -2.53
C LEU A 83 1.28 11.07 -2.54
N PHE A 84 2.62 10.91 -2.65
CA PHE A 84 3.28 9.62 -2.49
C PHE A 84 2.96 8.99 -1.12
N TYR A 85 3.08 9.77 -0.03
CA TYR A 85 2.72 9.28 1.30
C TYR A 85 1.22 8.99 1.42
N CYS A 86 0.34 9.76 0.78
CA CYS A 86 -1.09 9.43 0.73
C CYS A 86 -1.36 8.05 0.12
N ILE A 87 -0.67 7.70 -0.97
CA ILE A 87 -0.78 6.37 -1.59
C ILE A 87 -0.31 5.28 -0.62
N ARG A 88 0.84 5.48 0.04
CA ARG A 88 1.35 4.53 1.04
C ARG A 88 0.38 4.34 2.22
N VAL A 89 -0.27 5.41 2.67
CA VAL A 89 -1.30 5.35 3.72
C VAL A 89 -2.55 4.60 3.23
N MET A 90 -2.97 4.80 1.98
CA MET A 90 -4.08 4.04 1.38
C MET A 90 -3.77 2.55 1.32
N LEU A 91 -2.55 2.18 0.90
CA LEU A 91 -2.09 0.78 0.91
C LEU A 91 -2.09 0.20 2.32
N ALA A 92 -1.56 0.93 3.30
CA ALA A 92 -1.58 0.53 4.70
C ALA A 92 -3.01 0.32 5.23
N ALA A 93 -3.97 1.16 4.82
CA ALA A 93 -5.39 1.02 5.18
C ALA A 93 -6.01 -0.25 4.57
N VAL A 94 -5.81 -0.48 3.27
CA VAL A 94 -6.30 -1.68 2.58
C VAL A 94 -5.70 -2.94 3.22
N CYS A 95 -4.41 -2.90 3.55
CA CYS A 95 -3.71 -3.97 4.25
C CYS A 95 -4.34 -4.26 5.63
N ALA A 96 -4.59 -3.22 6.44
CA ALA A 96 -5.22 -3.37 7.75
C ALA A 96 -6.65 -3.94 7.67
N VAL A 97 -7.42 -3.57 6.63
CA VAL A 97 -8.75 -4.15 6.38
C VAL A 97 -8.63 -5.64 6.05
N ALA A 98 -7.72 -6.01 5.15
CA ALA A 98 -7.48 -7.41 4.76
C ALA A 98 -7.04 -8.27 5.96
N GLU A 99 -6.13 -7.77 6.79
CA GLU A 99 -5.67 -8.48 8.00
C GLU A 99 -6.77 -8.61 9.05
N THR A 100 -7.63 -7.61 9.20
CA THR A 100 -8.78 -7.68 10.10
C THR A 100 -9.80 -8.71 9.60
N ALA A 101 -10.02 -8.80 8.28
CA ALA A 101 -10.86 -9.82 7.67
C ALA A 101 -10.26 -11.23 7.86
N MET A 102 -8.94 -11.37 7.71
CA MET A 102 -8.22 -12.61 7.96
C MET A 102 -8.33 -13.04 9.42
N TYR A 103 -8.12 -12.12 10.37
CA TYR A 103 -8.28 -12.39 11.81
C TYR A 103 -9.67 -12.94 12.12
N ARG A 104 -10.72 -12.28 11.61
CA ARG A 104 -12.11 -12.71 11.81
C ARG A 104 -12.37 -14.09 11.22
N SER A 105 -11.80 -14.37 10.06
CA SER A 105 -11.92 -15.68 9.43
C SER A 105 -11.28 -16.75 10.32
N ILE A 106 -10.08 -16.51 10.83
CA ILE A 106 -9.41 -17.45 11.75
C ILE A 106 -10.22 -17.64 13.03
N GLU A 107 -10.81 -16.58 13.59
CA GLU A 107 -11.64 -16.66 14.79
C GLU A 107 -12.95 -17.46 14.57
N ILE A 108 -13.51 -17.42 13.36
CA ILE A 108 -14.73 -18.19 13.02
C ILE A 108 -14.40 -19.67 12.78
N TRP A 109 -13.31 -19.95 12.07
CA TRP A 109 -12.94 -21.32 11.66
C TRP A 109 -12.15 -22.09 12.72
N TYR A 110 -11.42 -21.39 13.59
CA TYR A 110 -10.57 -21.96 14.64
C TYR A 110 -10.90 -21.38 16.01
N GLU A 111 -10.17 -21.77 17.05
CA GLU A 111 -10.34 -21.19 18.38
C GLU A 111 -9.78 -19.76 18.45
N ALA A 112 -10.43 -18.89 19.23
CA ALA A 112 -9.98 -17.52 19.49
C ALA A 112 -8.54 -17.42 20.01
N ARG A 113 -8.00 -18.47 20.64
CA ARG A 113 -6.59 -18.53 21.06
C ARG A 113 -5.64 -18.50 19.86
N VAL A 114 -5.94 -19.27 18.81
CA VAL A 114 -5.15 -19.33 17.57
C VAL A 114 -5.19 -17.98 16.86
N ALA A 115 -6.37 -17.35 16.76
CA ALA A 115 -6.51 -16.03 16.18
C ALA A 115 -5.68 -14.96 16.92
N ARG A 116 -5.66 -14.98 18.26
CA ARG A 116 -4.83 -14.09 19.07
C ARG A 116 -3.33 -14.32 18.86
N MET A 117 -2.88 -15.57 18.77
CA MET A 117 -1.47 -15.88 18.46
C MET A 117 -1.08 -15.36 17.08
N TRP A 118 -1.94 -15.59 16.07
CA TRP A 118 -1.75 -15.08 14.72
C TRP A 118 -1.64 -13.55 14.71
N LEU A 119 -2.51 -12.83 15.44
CA LEU A 119 -2.45 -11.37 15.56
C LEU A 119 -1.09 -10.89 16.09
N ILE A 120 -0.56 -11.53 17.13
CA ILE A 120 0.75 -11.16 17.70
C ILE A 120 1.84 -11.39 16.65
N PHE A 121 1.89 -12.57 16.03
CA PHE A 121 2.88 -12.84 14.99
C PHE A 121 2.80 -11.87 13.82
N GLN A 122 1.58 -11.49 13.42
CA GLN A 122 1.34 -10.59 12.31
C GLN A 122 1.73 -9.14 12.62
N LEU A 123 1.50 -8.66 13.84
CA LEU A 123 1.93 -7.31 14.27
C LEU A 123 3.44 -7.18 14.32
N PHE A 124 4.17 -8.23 14.71
CA PHE A 124 5.62 -8.23 14.84
C PHE A 124 6.35 -8.83 13.61
N SER A 125 5.63 -9.11 12.52
CA SER A 125 6.23 -9.64 11.29
C SER A 125 6.96 -8.53 10.51
N PRO A 126 8.30 -8.57 10.40
CA PRO A 126 9.04 -7.53 9.67
C PRO A 126 8.72 -7.53 8.18
N GLY A 127 8.49 -8.71 7.59
CA GLY A 127 8.13 -8.85 6.18
C GLY A 127 6.79 -8.19 5.88
N MET A 128 5.80 -8.39 6.76
CA MET A 128 4.50 -7.74 6.60
C MET A 128 4.60 -6.23 6.85
N PHE A 129 5.39 -5.82 7.84
CA PHE A 129 5.62 -4.41 8.13
C PHE A 129 6.17 -3.68 6.91
N ILE A 130 7.23 -4.19 6.28
CA ILE A 130 7.85 -3.57 5.09
C ILE A 130 6.92 -3.62 3.86
N SER A 131 6.24 -4.74 3.61
CA SER A 131 5.41 -4.91 2.41
C SER A 131 4.09 -4.15 2.44
N SER A 132 3.51 -3.91 3.62
CA SER A 132 2.18 -3.32 3.77
C SER A 132 1.98 -1.94 3.14
N ALA A 133 3.04 -1.14 3.06
CA ALA A 133 3.02 0.21 2.52
C ALA A 133 3.88 0.37 1.25
N ALA A 134 4.42 -0.73 0.72
CA ALA A 134 5.26 -0.70 -0.47
C ALA A 134 4.39 -0.52 -1.72
N PHE A 135 4.66 0.54 -2.50
CA PHE A 135 3.95 0.83 -3.74
C PHE A 135 4.51 0.03 -4.93
N LEU A 136 4.45 -1.29 -4.80
CA LEU A 136 4.69 -2.21 -5.91
C LEU A 136 3.84 -3.48 -5.76
N PRO A 137 3.36 -4.05 -6.86
CA PRO A 137 2.84 -5.41 -6.85
C PRO A 137 4.04 -6.34 -6.65
N ARG A 138 4.23 -6.83 -5.43
CA ARG A 138 5.11 -7.99 -5.23
C ARG A 138 4.33 -9.22 -5.68
N GLU A 139 4.78 -9.80 -6.78
CA GLU A 139 4.59 -11.23 -7.03
C GLU A 139 5.11 -11.96 -5.76
N LEU A 140 4.30 -12.88 -5.23
CA LEU A 140 4.53 -13.62 -3.98
C LEU A 140 5.99 -14.05 -3.73
#